data_AF-A0A832SU60-F1
#
_entry.id   AF-A0A832SU60-F1
#
_cell.length_a   1.000
_cell.length_b   1.000
_cell.length_c   1.000
_cell.angle_alpha   90.00
_cell.angle_beta   90.00
_cell.angle_gamma   90.00
#
_symmetry.space_group_name_H-M   'P 1'
#
loop_
_entity.id
_entity.type
_entity.pdbx_description
1 polymer ?
#
loop_
_entity_poly.entity_id
_entity_poly.type
_entity_poly.pdbx_seq_one_letter_code
_entity_poly.pdbx_strand_id
1 'polypeptide(L)'
;ALGALLELKREGRLKPRPLGGDWRGLKTLYKATVPAAFWVALSCLMSFFFVGPNPYTPPTVRVYFLVPVEAPGWVVYAALPLALAAPFINALIVTFGEEFGWRGYLLPKLARRMGWIWASAVVGVVWGVLHTPAILVVGHNYGRPWCLECLRAFVLLTLPMSFLHTWAYLKYGVWGAAFLHGAVNGWAGAYFLLYSHTFGNLVWSITGLYGAATLAATAAVFWLLANPTARGNKAVFKNQV
;
A
#
# COMPACT_ATOMS: atom_id res chain seq x y z
N ALA A 1 9.32 -8.79 -10.03
CA ALA A 1 9.10 -8.60 -11.48
C ALA A 1 9.94 -9.53 -12.35
N LEU A 2 11.28 -9.55 -12.21
CA LEU A 2 12.18 -10.29 -13.10
C LEU A 2 11.88 -11.80 -13.19
N GLY A 3 11.65 -12.48 -12.06
CA GLY A 3 11.27 -13.90 -12.07
C GLY A 3 9.97 -14.18 -12.83
N ALA A 4 9.00 -13.27 -12.75
CA ALA A 4 7.77 -13.36 -13.54
C ALA A 4 8.07 -13.19 -15.04
N LEU A 5 8.86 -12.17 -15.41
CA LEU A 5 9.24 -11.92 -16.81
C LEU A 5 10.07 -13.06 -17.42
N LEU A 6 10.96 -13.67 -16.64
CA LEU A 6 11.74 -14.83 -17.09
C LEU A 6 10.87 -16.06 -17.31
N GLU A 7 9.88 -16.29 -16.44
CA GLU A 7 8.91 -17.38 -16.64
C GLU A 7 7.97 -17.10 -17.83
N LEU A 8 7.55 -15.84 -18.03
CA LEU A 8 6.80 -15.42 -19.22
C LEU A 8 7.60 -15.72 -20.49
N LYS A 9 8.89 -15.36 -20.48
CA LYS A 9 9.80 -15.60 -21.60
C LYS A 9 10.03 -17.10 -21.85
N ARG A 10 10.13 -17.90 -20.78
CA ARG A 10 10.40 -19.35 -20.88
C ARG A 10 9.18 -20.16 -21.31
N GLU A 11 8.01 -19.87 -20.75
CA GLU A 11 6.80 -20.67 -20.97
C GLU A 11 5.85 -20.05 -22.01
N GLY A 12 6.16 -18.85 -22.53
CA GLY A 12 5.31 -18.10 -23.46
C GLY A 12 3.99 -17.61 -22.85
N ARG A 13 3.72 -17.96 -21.59
CA ARG A 13 2.53 -17.60 -20.84
C ARG A 13 2.92 -17.46 -19.38
N LEU A 14 2.52 -16.34 -18.79
CA LEU A 14 2.28 -16.28 -17.36
C LEU A 14 0.78 -16.61 -17.22
N LYS A 15 0.38 -17.45 -16.25
CA LYS A 15 -1.03 -17.63 -15.85
C LYS A 15 -1.52 -16.70 -14.70
N PRO A 16 -1.05 -15.45 -14.48
CA PRO A 16 -1.78 -14.49 -13.69
C PRO A 16 -3.10 -14.19 -14.39
N ARG A 17 -4.13 -13.94 -13.60
CA ARG A 17 -5.34 -13.29 -14.08
C ARG A 17 -4.99 -12.12 -15.02
N PRO A 18 -5.70 -12.00 -16.16
CA PRO A 18 -5.13 -11.48 -17.38
C PRO A 18 -4.80 -9.99 -17.30
N LEU A 19 -3.58 -9.65 -17.73
CA LEU A 19 -3.06 -8.28 -17.85
C LEU A 19 -3.86 -7.37 -18.80
N GLY A 20 -4.52 -7.94 -19.82
CA GLY A 20 -5.31 -7.21 -20.82
C GLY A 20 -6.83 -7.31 -20.66
N GLY A 21 -7.35 -8.37 -20.02
CA GLY A 21 -8.79 -8.60 -19.89
C GLY A 21 -9.46 -7.88 -18.70
N ASP A 22 -8.66 -7.40 -17.75
CA ASP A 22 -9.13 -6.74 -16.52
C ASP A 22 -8.97 -5.22 -16.51
N TRP A 23 -8.64 -4.58 -17.65
CA TRP A 23 -8.79 -3.12 -17.77
C TRP A 23 -10.28 -2.75 -17.81
N ARG A 24 -10.89 -2.71 -16.61
CA ARG A 24 -12.32 -2.44 -16.40
C ARG A 24 -12.66 -0.95 -16.41
N GLY A 25 -11.80 -0.13 -17.02
CA GLY A 25 -11.86 1.33 -17.07
C GLY A 25 -11.41 2.02 -15.77
N LEU A 26 -11.01 3.29 -15.89
CA LEU A 26 -10.48 4.12 -14.79
C LEU A 26 -11.40 4.12 -13.56
N LYS A 27 -12.72 4.22 -13.76
CA LYS A 27 -13.71 4.26 -12.66
C LYS A 27 -13.68 3.00 -11.79
N THR A 28 -13.45 1.84 -12.39
CA THR A 28 -13.40 0.56 -11.65
C THR A 28 -12.09 0.42 -10.89
N LEU A 29 -10.98 0.85 -11.49
CA LEU A 29 -9.67 0.84 -10.84
C LEU A 29 -9.61 1.83 -9.68
N TYR A 30 -10.27 2.99 -9.79
CA TYR A 30 -10.39 3.92 -8.67
C TYR A 30 -11.23 3.36 -7.51
N LYS A 31 -12.17 2.43 -7.75
CA LYS A 31 -12.83 1.71 -6.64
C LYS A 31 -11.88 0.78 -5.88
N ALA A 32 -10.77 0.35 -6.49
CA ALA A 32 -9.76 -0.46 -5.83
C ALA A 32 -8.97 0.33 -4.77
N THR A 33 -8.97 1.67 -4.83
CA THR A 33 -8.24 2.54 -3.89
C THR A 33 -9.05 2.88 -2.64
N VAL A 34 -10.33 2.52 -2.58
CA VAL A 34 -11.22 2.80 -1.44
C VAL A 34 -10.64 2.36 -0.08
N PRO A 35 -9.99 1.18 0.06
CA PRO A 35 -9.35 0.82 1.31
C PRO A 35 -8.22 1.78 1.72
N ALA A 36 -7.42 2.28 0.77
CA ALA A 36 -6.37 3.25 1.06
C ALA A 36 -6.96 4.60 1.53
N ALA A 37 -8.04 5.06 0.89
CA ALA A 37 -8.73 6.29 1.30
C ALA A 37 -9.27 6.15 2.73
N PHE A 38 -9.90 5.01 3.02
CA PHE A 38 -10.42 4.70 4.35
C PHE A 38 -9.30 4.67 5.40
N TRP A 39 -8.19 4.00 5.10
CA TRP A 39 -7.04 3.92 6.01
C TRP A 39 -6.43 5.31 6.31
N VAL A 40 -6.23 6.14 5.28
CA VAL A 40 -5.67 7.49 5.45
C VAL A 40 -6.64 8.37 6.22
N ALA A 41 -7.94 8.34 5.90
CA ALA A 41 -8.96 9.09 6.63
C ALA A 41 -9.03 8.66 8.12
N LEU A 42 -9.03 7.35 8.38
CA LEU A 42 -8.98 6.81 9.73
C LEU A 42 -7.70 7.25 10.46
N SER A 43 -6.55 7.25 9.78
CA SER A 43 -5.28 7.67 10.35
C SER A 43 -5.24 9.17 10.67
N CYS A 44 -5.82 10.02 9.82
CA CYS A 44 -6.01 11.45 10.09
C CYS A 44 -6.93 11.68 11.29
N LEU A 45 -8.06 10.94 11.35
CA LEU A 45 -9.01 11.02 12.45
C LEU A 45 -8.36 10.62 13.78
N MET A 46 -7.62 9.51 13.81
CA MET A 46 -6.91 9.07 15.01
C MET A 46 -5.82 10.06 15.40
N SER A 47 -5.07 10.59 14.43
CA SER A 47 -4.04 11.61 14.71
C SER A 47 -4.66 12.86 15.35
N PHE A 48 -5.82 13.31 14.88
CA PHE A 48 -6.54 14.43 15.47
C PHE A 48 -6.80 14.25 16.98
N PHE A 49 -7.20 13.05 17.41
CA PHE A 49 -7.51 12.77 18.81
C PHE A 49 -6.29 12.47 19.69
N PHE A 50 -5.28 11.77 19.16
CA PHE A 50 -4.15 11.27 19.96
C PHE A 50 -2.88 12.10 19.84
N VAL A 51 -2.65 12.70 18.67
CA VAL A 51 -1.50 13.59 18.41
C VAL A 51 -1.91 15.05 18.57
N GLY A 52 -3.19 15.34 18.37
CA GLY A 52 -3.79 16.66 18.46
C GLY A 52 -4.25 17.15 17.10
N PRO A 53 -5.04 18.24 17.06
CA PRO A 53 -5.38 18.88 15.80
C PRO A 53 -4.10 19.21 15.04
N ASN A 54 -4.11 19.05 13.71
CA ASN A 54 -3.00 19.46 12.85
C ASN A 54 -2.49 20.83 13.35
N PRO A 55 -1.23 20.93 13.82
CA PRO A 55 -0.72 22.18 14.33
C PRO A 55 -0.89 23.20 13.22
N TYR A 56 -1.76 24.17 13.46
CA TYR A 56 -2.06 25.32 12.62
C TYR A 56 -0.88 25.68 11.73
N THR A 57 -1.11 25.65 10.40
CA THR A 57 -0.31 26.33 9.35
C THR A 57 1.03 26.86 9.85
N PRO A 58 2.05 26.00 10.06
CA PRO A 58 3.38 26.54 10.27
C PRO A 58 3.73 27.32 8.98
N PRO A 59 4.38 28.49 9.09
CA PRO A 59 4.75 29.28 7.91
C PRO A 59 5.52 28.45 6.88
N THR A 60 6.20 27.39 7.34
CA THR A 60 6.86 26.37 6.53
C THR A 60 6.50 24.95 6.98
N VAL A 61 6.27 24.07 6.02
CA VAL A 61 6.08 22.62 6.20
C VAL A 61 7.28 21.91 5.62
N ARG A 62 7.85 20.97 6.36
CA ARG A 62 8.92 20.10 5.86
C ARG A 62 8.31 18.88 5.18
N VAL A 63 8.47 18.79 3.87
CA VAL A 63 8.00 17.68 3.03
C VAL A 63 9.15 16.73 2.80
N TYR A 64 8.94 15.45 3.09
CA TYR A 64 9.95 14.41 2.93
C TYR A 64 9.64 13.60 1.66
N PHE A 65 10.35 13.91 0.56
CA PHE A 65 10.42 13.05 -0.63
C PHE A 65 11.71 12.21 -0.55
N LEU A 66 12.69 12.46 -1.42
CA LEU A 66 14.05 11.90 -1.30
C LEU A 66 14.94 12.75 -0.37
N VAL A 67 14.61 14.04 -0.25
CA VAL A 67 15.26 15.02 0.63
C VAL A 67 14.18 15.85 1.33
N PRO A 68 14.41 16.31 2.57
CA PRO A 68 13.51 17.24 3.22
C PRO A 68 13.53 18.58 2.48
N VAL A 69 12.36 19.02 2.03
CA VAL A 69 12.15 20.34 1.41
C VAL A 69 11.26 21.16 2.34
N GLU A 70 11.69 22.38 2.67
CA GLU A 70 10.82 23.33 3.37
C GLU A 70 10.00 24.11 2.33
N ALA A 71 8.68 24.08 2.48
CA ALA A 71 7.76 24.77 1.60
C ALA A 71 6.77 25.62 2.42
N PRO A 72 6.36 26.80 1.93
CA PRO A 72 5.29 27.56 2.59
C PRO A 72 4.02 26.73 2.74
N GLY A 73 3.31 26.86 3.86
CA GLY A 73 2.10 26.07 4.12
C GLY A 73 1.05 26.17 3.00
N TRP A 74 0.89 27.35 2.37
CA TRP A 74 -0.05 27.53 1.26
C TRP A 74 0.31 26.71 0.01
N VAL A 75 1.59 26.48 -0.27
CA VAL A 75 2.05 25.62 -1.38
C VAL A 75 1.63 24.18 -1.13
N VAL A 76 1.69 23.75 0.13
CA VAL A 76 1.25 22.42 0.54
C VAL A 76 -0.26 22.21 0.35
N TYR A 77 -1.08 23.19 0.74
CA TYR A 77 -2.52 23.12 0.49
C TYR A 77 -2.86 23.19 -1.01
N ALA A 78 -2.14 23.99 -1.78
CA ALA A 78 -2.30 24.07 -3.24
C ALA A 78 -1.90 22.77 -3.95
N ALA A 79 -0.99 21.98 -3.37
CA ALA A 79 -0.56 20.69 -3.90
C ALA A 79 -1.47 19.52 -3.49
N LEU A 80 -2.31 19.68 -2.47
CA LEU A 80 -3.19 18.60 -1.98
C LEU A 80 -4.14 18.03 -3.05
N PRO A 81 -4.73 18.82 -3.98
CA PRO A 81 -5.51 18.29 -5.09
C PRO A 81 -4.71 17.36 -6.02
N LEU A 82 -3.39 17.56 -6.15
CA LEU A 82 -2.53 16.68 -6.96
C LEU A 82 -2.43 15.27 -6.37
N ALA A 83 -2.69 15.10 -5.07
CA ALA A 83 -2.75 13.78 -4.44
C ALA A 83 -3.86 12.90 -5.06
N LEU A 84 -4.90 13.47 -5.67
CA LEU A 84 -5.94 12.72 -6.39
C LEU A 84 -5.39 12.00 -7.63
N ALA A 85 -4.34 12.54 -8.26
CA ALA A 85 -3.65 11.92 -9.39
C ALA A 85 -2.59 10.88 -8.97
N ALA A 86 -2.20 10.87 -7.70
CA ALA A 86 -1.13 10.01 -7.20
C ALA A 86 -1.36 8.50 -7.44
N PRO A 87 -2.58 7.93 -7.32
CA PRO A 87 -2.80 6.53 -7.66
C PRO A 87 -2.44 6.21 -9.11
N PHE A 88 -2.78 7.09 -10.05
CA PHE A 88 -2.49 6.90 -11.47
C PHE A 88 -0.99 6.98 -11.76
N ILE A 89 -0.34 8.04 -11.29
CA ILE A 89 1.08 8.30 -11.55
C ILE A 89 1.93 7.18 -10.96
N ASN A 90 1.70 6.82 -9.69
CA ASN A 90 2.45 5.76 -9.03
C ASN A 90 2.17 4.39 -9.65
N ALA A 91 0.91 4.08 -10.02
CA ALA A 91 0.55 2.83 -10.69
C ALA A 91 1.32 2.62 -11.99
N LEU A 92 1.39 3.64 -12.83
CA LEU A 92 2.01 3.52 -14.15
C LEU A 92 3.54 3.45 -14.09
N ILE A 93 4.17 4.15 -13.13
CA ILE A 93 5.63 4.32 -13.12
C ILE A 93 6.33 3.29 -12.24
N VAL A 94 5.75 2.96 -11.08
CA VAL A 94 6.47 2.19 -10.03
C VAL A 94 5.68 0.95 -9.61
N THR A 95 4.46 1.13 -9.14
CA THR A 95 3.80 0.08 -8.35
C THR A 95 3.26 -1.05 -9.23
N PHE A 96 2.96 -0.83 -10.51
CA PHE A 96 2.60 -1.93 -11.41
C PHE A 96 3.71 -2.97 -11.52
N GLY A 97 4.98 -2.56 -11.63
CA GLY A 97 6.10 -3.48 -11.73
C GLY A 97 6.25 -4.36 -10.47
N GLU A 98 6.08 -3.76 -9.30
CA GLU A 98 6.04 -4.46 -8.02
C GLU A 98 4.86 -5.43 -7.94
N GLU A 99 3.64 -4.94 -8.16
CA GLU A 99 2.41 -5.72 -8.08
C GLU A 99 2.35 -6.84 -9.11
N PHE A 100 2.96 -6.65 -10.28
CA PHE A 100 3.12 -7.72 -11.26
C PHE A 100 3.98 -8.86 -10.72
N GLY A 101 5.06 -8.56 -9.98
CA GLY A 101 5.86 -9.57 -9.29
C GLY A 101 5.13 -10.21 -8.10
N TRP A 102 4.49 -9.40 -7.27
CA TRP A 102 3.82 -9.89 -6.07
C TRP A 102 2.53 -10.63 -6.40
N ARG A 103 1.58 -9.95 -7.03
CA ARG A 103 0.20 -10.42 -7.26
C ARG A 103 0.07 -11.15 -8.59
N GLY A 104 0.91 -10.79 -9.57
CA GLY A 104 0.97 -11.51 -10.84
C GLY A 104 1.75 -12.84 -10.79
N TYR A 105 2.59 -13.05 -9.76
CA TYR A 105 3.48 -14.22 -9.74
C TYR A 105 3.59 -14.93 -8.39
N LEU A 106 4.13 -14.25 -7.37
CA LEU A 106 4.45 -14.91 -6.11
C LEU A 106 3.20 -15.36 -5.34
N LEU A 107 2.25 -14.43 -5.16
CA LEU A 107 1.05 -14.63 -4.35
C LEU A 107 0.19 -15.81 -4.86
N PRO A 108 -0.17 -15.94 -6.15
CA PRO A 108 -0.96 -17.07 -6.62
C PRO A 108 -0.25 -18.42 -6.43
N LYS A 109 1.08 -18.47 -6.63
CA LYS A 109 1.87 -19.69 -6.43
C LYS A 109 1.87 -20.14 -4.98
N LEU A 110 2.03 -19.20 -4.04
CA LEU A 110 1.92 -19.47 -2.61
C LEU A 110 0.49 -19.87 -2.24
N ALA A 111 -0.52 -19.16 -2.74
CA ALA A 111 -1.92 -19.43 -2.45
C ALA A 111 -2.35 -20.84 -2.84
N ARG A 112 -1.79 -21.40 -3.93
CA ARG A 112 -2.04 -22.80 -4.31
C ARG A 112 -1.57 -23.83 -3.29
N ARG A 113 -0.56 -23.50 -2.47
CA ARG A 113 0.05 -24.42 -1.50
C ARG A 113 -0.49 -24.24 -0.08
N MET A 114 -0.85 -23.00 0.29
CA MET A 114 -1.20 -22.65 1.68
C MET A 114 -2.46 -21.77 1.81
N GLY A 115 -3.16 -21.49 0.71
CA GLY A 115 -4.34 -20.63 0.70
C GLY A 115 -4.02 -19.13 0.75
N TRP A 116 -5.03 -18.30 0.45
CA TRP A 116 -4.86 -16.84 0.31
C TRP A 116 -4.44 -16.13 1.59
N ILE A 117 -4.87 -16.61 2.76
CA ILE A 117 -4.56 -16.00 4.05
C ILE A 117 -3.06 -16.13 4.33
N TRP A 118 -2.53 -17.36 4.34
CA TRP A 118 -1.13 -17.62 4.61
C TRP A 118 -0.22 -17.06 3.51
N ALA A 119 -0.64 -17.14 2.24
CA ALA A 119 0.09 -16.51 1.15
C ALA A 119 0.20 -14.98 1.32
N SER A 120 -0.87 -14.32 1.77
CA SER A 120 -0.85 -12.87 2.02
C SER A 120 0.09 -12.51 3.16
N ALA A 121 0.07 -13.28 4.26
CA ALA A 121 0.97 -13.07 5.39
C ALA A 121 2.45 -13.23 4.99
N VAL A 122 2.79 -14.30 4.27
CA VAL A 122 4.16 -14.54 3.77
C VAL A 122 4.59 -13.41 2.84
N VAL A 123 3.75 -13.01 1.87
CA VAL A 123 4.07 -11.89 0.96
C VAL A 123 4.28 -10.59 1.74
N GLY A 124 3.46 -10.31 2.76
CA GLY A 124 3.60 -9.10 3.58
C GLY A 124 4.92 -9.04 4.36
N VAL A 125 5.33 -10.16 4.96
CA VAL A 125 6.63 -10.25 5.65
C VAL A 125 7.79 -10.11 4.67
N VAL A 126 7.76 -10.86 3.56
CA VAL A 126 8.82 -10.81 2.54
C VAL A 126 8.95 -9.41 1.95
N TRP A 127 7.83 -8.74 1.68
CA TRP A 127 7.82 -7.37 1.16
C TRP A 127 8.42 -6.36 2.14
N GLY A 128 8.09 -6.48 3.43
CA GLY A 128 8.68 -5.64 4.48
C GLY A 128 10.18 -5.87 4.63
N VAL A 129 10.63 -7.12 4.63
CA VAL A 129 12.06 -7.46 4.68
C VAL A 129 12.81 -6.98 3.42
N LEU A 130 12.19 -7.02 2.24
CA LEU A 130 12.79 -6.51 1.01
C LEU A 130 13.14 -5.01 1.09
N HIS A 131 12.46 -4.25 1.96
CA HIS A 131 12.76 -2.83 2.19
C HIS A 131 14.00 -2.59 3.04
N THR A 132 14.70 -3.64 3.51
CA THR A 132 15.91 -3.52 4.33
C THR A 132 16.93 -2.53 3.74
N PRO A 133 17.31 -2.56 2.44
CA PRO A 133 18.26 -1.59 1.90
C PRO A 133 17.74 -0.15 1.95
N ALA A 134 16.47 0.06 1.61
CA ALA A 134 15.87 1.38 1.62
C ALA A 134 15.79 1.96 3.05
N ILE A 135 15.46 1.13 4.03
CA ILE A 135 15.35 1.58 5.43
C ILE A 135 16.73 1.77 6.05
N LEU A 136 17.64 0.81 5.90
CA LEU A 136 18.94 0.87 6.57
C LEU A 136 19.94 1.82 5.90
N VAL A 137 19.88 2.02 4.58
CA VAL A 137 20.82 2.91 3.86
C VAL A 137 20.31 4.34 3.81
N VAL A 138 19.05 4.56 3.42
CA VAL A 138 18.52 5.92 3.18
C VAL A 138 17.48 6.35 4.22
N GLY A 139 17.14 5.51 5.20
CA GLY A 139 16.16 5.86 6.23
C GLY A 139 14.75 6.01 5.66
N HIS A 140 14.39 5.27 4.61
CA HIS A 140 13.09 5.36 3.94
C HIS A 140 11.92 5.36 4.94
N ASN A 141 11.03 6.37 4.86
CA ASN A 141 9.89 6.63 5.78
C ASN A 141 10.21 6.98 7.24
N TYR A 142 11.48 6.94 7.66
CA TYR A 142 11.86 7.17 9.05
C TYR A 142 12.93 8.24 9.25
N GLY A 143 13.61 8.69 8.19
CA GLY A 143 14.69 9.69 8.24
C GLY A 143 15.93 9.24 9.01
N ARG A 144 16.03 7.94 9.35
CA ARG A 144 17.09 7.37 10.19
C ARG A 144 17.69 6.12 9.53
N PRO A 145 18.87 6.24 8.90
CA PRO A 145 19.64 5.09 8.46
C PRO A 145 20.01 4.18 9.64
N TRP A 146 20.35 2.92 9.36
CA TRP A 146 20.77 1.91 10.33
C TRP A 146 19.76 1.60 11.46
N CYS A 147 18.47 1.91 11.25
CA CYS A 147 17.40 1.72 12.25
C CYS A 147 16.70 0.36 12.08
N LEU A 148 17.03 -0.62 12.93
CA LEU A 148 16.40 -1.95 12.89
C LEU A 148 14.95 -1.93 13.41
N GLU A 149 14.64 -1.05 14.36
CA GLU A 149 13.29 -0.86 14.89
C GLU A 149 12.35 -0.31 13.82
N CYS A 150 12.87 0.54 12.95
CA CYS A 150 12.18 1.06 11.78
C CYS A 150 11.82 -0.07 10.80
N LEU A 151 12.75 -1.01 10.56
CA LEU A 151 12.47 -2.20 9.75
C LEU A 151 11.38 -3.07 10.37
N ARG A 152 11.39 -3.27 11.69
CA ARG A 152 10.34 -4.03 12.40
C ARG A 152 8.98 -3.34 12.28
N ALA A 153 8.93 -2.02 12.49
CA ALA A 153 7.71 -1.24 12.31
C ALA A 153 7.17 -1.34 10.87
N PHE A 154 8.07 -1.30 9.89
CA PHE A 154 7.69 -1.42 8.49
C PHE A 154 7.16 -2.81 8.15
N VAL A 155 7.73 -3.89 8.68
CA VAL A 155 7.18 -5.25 8.53
C VAL A 155 5.79 -5.38 9.15
N LEU A 156 5.57 -4.77 10.33
CA LEU A 156 4.25 -4.72 10.97
C LEU A 156 3.22 -3.95 10.12
N LEU A 157 3.65 -2.95 9.35
CA LEU A 157 2.82 -2.21 8.41
C LEU A 157 2.53 -3.03 7.15
N THR A 158 3.55 -3.65 6.53
CA THR A 158 3.39 -4.38 5.25
C THR A 158 2.56 -5.66 5.40
N LEU A 159 2.51 -6.24 6.59
CA LEU A 159 1.70 -7.43 6.87
C LEU A 159 0.20 -7.20 6.58
N PRO A 160 -0.53 -6.31 7.27
CA PRO A 160 -1.92 -6.00 6.94
C PRO A 160 -2.07 -5.34 5.56
N MET A 161 -1.07 -4.58 5.11
CA MET A 161 -1.05 -3.99 3.77
C MET A 161 -1.20 -5.06 2.68
N SER A 162 -0.51 -6.19 2.84
CA SER A 162 -0.55 -7.30 1.88
C SER A 162 -1.95 -7.88 1.72
N PHE A 163 -2.74 -7.97 2.80
CA PHE A 163 -4.13 -8.44 2.73
C PHE A 163 -5.02 -7.50 1.91
N LEU A 164 -4.87 -6.19 2.03
CA LEU A 164 -5.60 -5.23 1.20
C LEU A 164 -5.22 -5.34 -0.28
N HIS A 165 -3.94 -5.56 -0.59
CA HIS A 165 -3.50 -5.78 -1.95
C HIS A 165 -3.98 -7.12 -2.52
N THR A 166 -4.01 -8.17 -1.70
CA THR A 166 -4.63 -9.45 -2.07
C THR A 166 -6.13 -9.25 -2.34
N TRP A 167 -6.85 -8.53 -1.49
CA TRP A 167 -8.25 -8.18 -1.71
C TRP A 167 -8.45 -7.45 -3.05
N ALA A 168 -7.63 -6.44 -3.33
CA ALA A 168 -7.69 -5.68 -4.57
C ALA A 168 -7.37 -6.57 -5.78
N TYR A 169 -6.36 -7.42 -5.69
CA TYR A 169 -6.01 -8.39 -6.71
C TYR A 169 -7.16 -9.36 -7.01
N LEU A 170 -7.79 -9.90 -5.97
CA LEU A 170 -8.87 -10.87 -6.13
C LEU A 170 -10.14 -10.25 -6.69
N LYS A 171 -10.36 -8.94 -6.51
CA LYS A 171 -11.55 -8.25 -6.99
C LYS A 171 -11.35 -7.53 -8.34
N TYR A 172 -10.14 -7.06 -8.60
CA TYR A 172 -9.82 -6.12 -9.69
C TYR A 172 -8.55 -6.49 -10.49
N GLY A 173 -7.92 -7.62 -10.18
CA GLY A 173 -6.71 -8.08 -10.86
C GLY A 173 -5.46 -7.27 -10.49
N VAL A 174 -4.36 -7.51 -11.23
CA VAL A 174 -3.06 -6.88 -10.95
C VAL A 174 -3.14 -5.35 -11.04
N TRP A 175 -3.90 -4.82 -12.01
CA TRP A 175 -4.10 -3.38 -12.14
C TRP A 175 -4.79 -2.79 -10.91
N GLY A 176 -5.83 -3.42 -10.37
CA GLY A 176 -6.46 -2.92 -9.15
C GLY A 176 -5.52 -2.91 -7.94
N ALA A 177 -4.67 -3.93 -7.80
CA ALA A 177 -3.63 -3.94 -6.78
C ALA A 177 -2.60 -2.82 -7.00
N ALA A 178 -2.17 -2.58 -8.24
CA ALA A 178 -1.23 -1.50 -8.59
C ALA A 178 -1.80 -0.10 -8.28
N PHE A 179 -3.08 0.11 -8.58
CA PHE A 179 -3.80 1.35 -8.25
C PHE A 179 -3.94 1.55 -6.74
N LEU A 180 -4.30 0.50 -6.00
CA LEU A 180 -4.33 0.55 -4.54
C LEU A 180 -2.95 0.88 -3.98
N HIS A 181 -1.88 0.23 -4.45
CA HIS A 181 -0.51 0.51 -4.03
C HIS A 181 -0.14 1.96 -4.35
N GLY A 182 -0.44 2.44 -5.55
CA GLY A 182 -0.20 3.83 -5.93
C GLY A 182 -0.94 4.83 -5.05
N ALA A 183 -2.17 4.51 -4.64
CA ALA A 183 -2.95 5.31 -3.70
C ALA A 183 -2.35 5.31 -2.29
N VAL A 184 -1.88 4.16 -1.80
CA VAL A 184 -1.18 4.04 -0.51
C VAL A 184 0.04 4.98 -0.50
N ASN A 185 0.92 4.88 -1.49
CA ASN A 185 2.14 5.68 -1.53
C ASN A 185 1.83 7.17 -1.67
N GLY A 186 0.88 7.52 -2.54
CA GLY A 186 0.49 8.90 -2.78
C GLY A 186 -0.22 9.56 -1.59
N TRP A 187 -1.23 8.90 -1.04
CA TRP A 187 -2.08 9.48 0.01
C TRP A 187 -1.46 9.37 1.40
N ALA A 188 -0.61 8.39 1.68
CA ALA A 188 0.24 8.41 2.87
C ALA A 188 1.24 9.58 2.82
N GLY A 189 1.74 9.95 1.63
CA GLY A 189 2.48 11.19 1.43
C GLY A 189 1.65 12.43 1.79
N ALA A 190 0.39 12.48 1.35
CA ALA A 190 -0.53 13.57 1.71
C ALA A 190 -0.83 13.63 3.22
N TYR A 191 -0.86 12.49 3.92
CA TYR A 191 -0.94 12.47 5.39
C TYR A 191 0.23 13.24 6.02
N PHE A 192 1.45 13.06 5.54
CA PHE A 192 2.62 13.79 6.06
C PHE A 192 2.60 15.29 5.76
N LEU A 193 1.81 15.75 4.79
CA LEU A 193 1.58 17.19 4.59
C LEU A 193 0.75 17.79 5.73
N LEU A 194 -0.11 16.99 6.37
CA LEU A 194 -0.97 17.40 7.49
C LEU A 194 -0.35 17.11 8.85
N TYR A 195 0.48 16.07 8.95
CA TYR A 195 1.06 15.61 10.21
C TYR A 195 2.58 15.42 10.08
N SER A 196 3.28 16.40 9.49
CA SER A 196 4.72 16.31 9.21
C SER A 196 5.58 16.06 10.45
N HIS A 197 5.16 16.57 11.61
CA HIS A 197 5.83 16.36 12.90
C HIS A 197 5.79 14.90 13.39
N THR A 198 4.92 14.05 12.82
CA THR A 198 4.91 12.60 13.12
C THR A 198 5.86 11.81 12.24
N PHE A 199 6.54 12.44 11.26
CA PHE A 199 7.46 11.74 10.37
C PHE A 199 8.56 11.01 11.16
N GLY A 200 8.74 9.72 10.86
CA GLY A 200 9.69 8.84 11.53
C GLY A 200 9.37 8.49 12.98
N ASN A 201 8.24 8.91 13.55
CA ASN A 201 7.83 8.47 14.87
C ASN A 201 7.35 7.00 14.84
N LEU A 202 7.99 6.11 15.61
CA LEU A 202 7.65 4.68 15.58
C LEU A 202 6.29 4.35 16.21
N VAL A 203 5.72 5.25 17.02
CA VAL A 203 4.42 5.05 17.67
C VAL A 203 3.34 5.80 16.92
N TRP A 204 3.55 7.10 16.69
CA TRP A 204 2.54 8.07 16.23
C TRP A 204 2.67 8.47 14.76
N SER A 205 3.48 7.78 13.95
CA SER A 205 3.53 7.96 12.49
C SER A 205 2.64 6.97 11.74
N ILE A 206 2.14 7.36 10.56
CA ILE A 206 1.33 6.47 9.70
C ILE A 206 2.13 5.23 9.26
N THR A 207 3.46 5.30 9.36
CA THR A 207 4.40 4.18 9.13
C THR A 207 4.86 3.50 10.44
N GLY A 208 4.36 3.96 11.59
CA GLY A 208 4.60 3.42 12.92
C GLY A 208 3.48 2.49 13.40
N LEU A 209 3.47 2.20 14.71
CA LEU A 209 2.55 1.25 15.34
C LEU A 209 1.08 1.64 15.17
N TYR A 210 0.72 2.91 15.36
CA TYR A 210 -0.68 3.32 15.19
C TYR A 210 -1.13 3.18 13.73
N GLY A 211 -0.26 3.55 12.77
CA GLY A 211 -0.55 3.42 11.35
C GLY A 211 -0.72 1.97 10.92
N ALA A 212 0.11 1.07 11.45
CA ALA A 212 -0.04 -0.37 11.28
C ALA A 212 -1.34 -0.89 11.91
N ALA A 213 -1.75 -0.37 13.07
CA ALA A 213 -3.00 -0.75 13.73
C ALA A 213 -4.24 -0.28 12.96
N THR A 214 -4.29 0.99 12.51
CA THR A 214 -5.39 1.49 11.67
C THR A 214 -5.43 0.77 10.34
N LEU A 215 -4.27 0.38 9.80
CA LEU A 215 -4.19 -0.40 8.58
C LEU A 215 -4.70 -1.82 8.78
N ALA A 216 -4.36 -2.48 9.89
CA ALA A 216 -4.87 -3.79 10.25
C ALA A 216 -6.38 -3.78 10.44
N ALA A 217 -6.93 -2.76 11.11
CA ALA A 217 -8.38 -2.56 11.22
C ALA A 217 -9.03 -2.39 9.84
N THR A 218 -8.42 -1.58 8.97
CA THR A 218 -8.89 -1.41 7.58
C THR A 218 -8.85 -2.73 6.82
N ALA A 219 -7.74 -3.47 6.90
CA ALA A 219 -7.59 -4.77 6.28
C ALA A 219 -8.67 -5.74 6.76
N ALA A 220 -8.93 -5.81 8.08
CA ALA A 220 -9.97 -6.65 8.65
C ALA A 220 -11.36 -6.27 8.12
N VAL A 221 -11.72 -4.98 8.12
CA VAL A 221 -13.01 -4.50 7.60
C VAL A 221 -13.19 -4.93 6.14
N PHE A 222 -12.24 -4.61 5.25
CA PHE A 222 -12.39 -4.91 3.82
C PHE A 222 -12.30 -6.41 3.51
N TRP A 223 -11.53 -7.17 4.30
CA TRP A 223 -11.46 -8.62 4.18
C TRP A 223 -12.76 -9.30 4.62
N LEU A 224 -13.37 -8.84 5.72
CA LEU A 224 -14.65 -9.36 6.22
C LEU A 224 -15.82 -8.95 5.32
N LEU A 225 -15.84 -7.70 4.84
CA LEU A 225 -16.86 -7.21 3.89
C LEU A 225 -16.78 -7.91 2.53
N ALA A 226 -15.61 -8.45 2.16
CA ALA A 226 -15.47 -9.26 0.95
C ALA A 226 -16.14 -10.64 1.05
N ASN A 227 -16.55 -11.04 2.26
CA ASN A 227 -17.28 -12.24 2.66
C ASN A 227 -17.25 -13.38 1.62
N PRO A 228 -16.23 -14.27 1.65
CA PRO A 228 -16.10 -15.40 0.72
C PRO A 228 -17.29 -16.38 0.72
N THR A 229 -18.17 -16.30 1.73
CA THR A 229 -19.33 -17.17 1.93
C THR A 229 -20.67 -16.54 1.54
N ALA A 230 -20.77 -15.21 1.43
CA ALA A 230 -22.04 -14.54 1.14
C ALA A 230 -22.13 -14.11 -0.34
N ARG A 231 -22.89 -14.92 -1.11
CA ARG A 231 -23.36 -14.69 -2.50
C ARG A 231 -22.27 -14.80 -3.58
N GLY A 232 -22.31 -15.91 -4.34
CA GLY A 232 -21.63 -16.10 -5.62
C GLY A 232 -20.11 -16.32 -5.61
N ASN A 233 -19.39 -15.84 -4.58
CA ASN A 233 -17.92 -15.84 -4.55
C ASN A 233 -17.25 -17.16 -4.13
N LYS A 234 -18.02 -18.21 -3.78
CA LYS A 234 -17.43 -19.54 -3.57
C LYS A 234 -16.65 -20.00 -4.82
N ALA A 235 -17.06 -19.65 -6.03
CA ALA A 235 -16.30 -19.96 -7.24
C ALA A 235 -14.99 -19.16 -7.37
N VAL A 236 -14.97 -17.89 -6.92
CA VAL A 236 -13.80 -16.98 -7.05
C VAL A 236 -12.64 -17.39 -6.15
N PHE A 237 -12.91 -17.95 -4.97
CA PHE A 237 -11.87 -18.40 -4.05
C PHE A 237 -11.57 -19.90 -4.14
N LYS A 238 -12.53 -20.72 -4.58
CA LYS A 238 -12.43 -22.20 -4.60
C LYS A 238 -12.03 -22.78 -5.96
N ASN A 239 -12.26 -22.07 -7.08
CA ASN A 239 -11.82 -22.50 -8.43
C ASN A 239 -10.48 -21.86 -8.85
N GLN A 240 -9.71 -21.33 -7.90
CA GLN A 240 -8.50 -20.53 -8.18
C GLN A 240 -7.23 -21.02 -7.48
N VAL A 241 -7.33 -22.18 -6.83
CA VAL A 241 -6.19 -22.96 -6.36
C VAL A 241 -6.01 -24.15 -7.30
#